data_AF-A0A3N7GJA1-F1
#
_entry.id   AF-A0A3N7GJA1-F1
#
_cell.length_a   1.000
_cell.length_b   1.000
_cell.length_c   1.000
_cell.angle_alpha   90.00
_cell.angle_beta   90.00
_cell.angle_gamma   90.00
#
_symmetry.space_group_name_H-M   'P 1'
#
loop_
_entity.id
_entity.type
_entity.pdbx_description
1 polymer ?
#
loop_
_entity_poly.entity_id
_entity_poly.type
_entity_poly.pdbx_seq_one_letter_code
_entity_poly.pdbx_strand_id
1 'polypeptide(L)'
;MNDEDEHPQRYALVNELHARPSPRLRAPCTAVFLAIKEPRDAANRDRARDVAHLAELCARHGAPRPDTSAGHYAAQLGRHQLRWES
;
A
#
# COMPACT_ATOMS: atom_id res chain seq x y z
N MET A 1 18.76 -31.89 -1.38
CA MET A 1 19.17 -30.49 -1.54
C MET A 1 19.65 -30.09 -0.17
N ASN A 2 20.96 -29.94 0.02
CA ASN A 2 21.54 -29.73 1.34
C ASN A 2 21.18 -28.32 1.81
N ASP A 3 20.66 -28.20 3.04
CA ASP A 3 20.30 -26.92 3.67
C ASP A 3 21.53 -25.98 3.85
N GLU A 4 22.75 -26.48 3.69
CA GLU A 4 24.01 -25.75 3.89
C GLU A 4 24.29 -24.64 2.85
N ASP A 5 23.64 -24.67 1.68
CA ASP A 5 23.77 -23.63 0.65
C ASP A 5 22.66 -22.57 0.70
N GLU A 6 21.76 -22.65 1.68
CA GLU A 6 20.60 -21.77 1.72
C GLU A 6 20.92 -20.40 2.36
N HIS A 7 20.84 -19.34 1.55
CA HIS A 7 21.08 -17.99 2.04
C HIS A 7 20.02 -17.58 3.09
N PRO A 8 20.41 -17.03 4.25
CA PRO A 8 19.48 -16.71 5.36
C PRO A 8 18.32 -15.77 4.96
N GLN A 9 18.53 -14.92 3.96
CA GLN A 9 17.51 -13.98 3.47
C GLN A 9 16.66 -14.52 2.31
N ARG A 10 16.92 -15.74 1.81
CA ARG A 10 16.25 -16.30 0.63
C ARG A 10 14.73 -16.28 0.77
N TYR A 11 14.23 -16.80 1.90
CA TYR A 11 12.79 -16.82 2.17
C TYR A 11 12.20 -15.43 2.34
N ALA A 12 12.86 -14.53 3.06
CA ALA A 12 12.38 -13.16 3.25
C ALA A 12 12.28 -12.42 1.92
N LEU A 13 13.30 -12.54 1.06
CA LEU A 13 13.37 -11.89 -0.25
C LEU A 13 12.32 -12.44 -1.22
N VAL A 14 12.17 -13.77 -1.28
CA VAL A 14 11.16 -14.42 -2.13
C VAL A 14 9.75 -14.05 -1.65
N ASN A 15 9.51 -14.03 -0.34
CA ASN A 15 8.23 -13.62 0.21
C ASN A 15 7.93 -12.14 -0.07
N GLU A 16 8.94 -11.26 -0.04
CA GLU A 16 8.76 -9.85 -0.42
C GLU A 16 8.33 -9.68 -1.88
N LEU A 17 8.91 -10.47 -2.79
CA LEU A 17 8.55 -10.46 -4.21
C LEU A 17 7.10 -10.90 -4.44
N HIS A 18 6.62 -11.88 -3.67
CA HIS A 18 5.26 -12.43 -3.78
C HIS A 18 4.21 -11.73 -2.91
N ALA A 19 4.60 -10.85 -1.98
CA ALA A 19 3.70 -10.21 -1.03
C ALA A 19 2.79 -9.12 -1.62
N ARG A 20 2.99 -8.72 -2.90
CA ARG A 20 2.31 -7.56 -3.51
C ARG A 20 1.57 -7.91 -4.81
N PRO A 21 0.64 -8.88 -4.83
CA PRO A 21 -0.10 -9.21 -6.05
C PRO A 21 -1.01 -8.05 -6.47
N SER A 22 -0.99 -7.72 -7.76
CA SER A 22 -1.86 -6.70 -8.35
C SER A 22 -3.34 -6.95 -8.04
N PRO A 23 -4.16 -5.90 -7.87
CA PRO A 23 -5.58 -6.07 -7.62
C PRO A 23 -6.23 -6.80 -8.80
N ARG A 24 -7.03 -7.83 -8.50
CA ARG A 24 -7.85 -8.52 -9.51
C ARG A 24 -9.12 -7.73 -9.73
N LEU A 25 -9.28 -7.18 -10.92
CA LEU A 25 -10.47 -6.42 -11.33
C LEU A 25 -11.38 -7.31 -12.20
N ARG A 26 -12.69 -7.12 -12.09
CA ARG A 26 -13.68 -7.75 -12.97
C ARG A 26 -14.31 -6.69 -13.85
N ALA A 27 -14.21 -6.86 -15.17
CA ALA A 27 -14.87 -5.96 -16.12
C ALA A 27 -16.38 -6.25 -16.23
N PRO A 28 -17.21 -5.23 -16.52
CA PRO A 28 -16.85 -3.82 -16.66
C PRO A 28 -16.61 -3.16 -15.29
N CYS A 29 -15.53 -2.38 -15.16
CA CYS A 29 -15.24 -1.61 -13.96
C CYS A 29 -14.51 -0.31 -14.29
N THR A 30 -14.52 0.62 -13.33
CA THR A 30 -13.69 1.84 -13.37
C THR A 30 -12.53 1.68 -12.41
N ALA A 31 -11.31 1.89 -12.91
CA ALA A 31 -10.10 1.98 -12.09
C ALA A 31 -9.56 3.41 -12.14
N VAL A 32 -9.15 3.93 -10.99
CA VAL A 32 -8.52 5.25 -10.86
C VAL A 32 -7.15 5.07 -10.22
N PHE A 33 -6.12 5.55 -10.89
CA PHE A 33 -4.77 5.64 -10.34
C PHE A 33 -4.44 7.10 -10.08
N LEU A 34 -4.19 7.45 -8.82
CA LEU A 34 -3.99 8.83 -8.38
C LEU A 34 -2.68 8.92 -7.60
N ALA A 35 -1.80 9.83 -8.02
CA ALA A 35 -0.60 10.20 -7.29
C ALA A 35 -0.74 11.64 -6.80
N ILE A 36 -0.45 11.87 -5.52
CA ILE A 36 -0.45 13.20 -4.89
C ILE A 36 1.01 13.54 -4.58
N LYS A 37 1.44 14.73 -4.96
CA LYS A 37 2.81 15.22 -4.79
C LYS A 37 2.80 16.60 -4.17
N GLU A 38 3.67 16.83 -3.20
CA GLU A 38 3.97 18.18 -2.71
C GLU A 38 4.45 19.07 -3.87
N PRO A 39 3.98 20.32 -3.96
CA PRO A 39 4.36 21.22 -5.04
C PRO A 39 5.86 21.56 -5.00
N ARG A 40 6.48 21.52 -3.82
CA ARG A 40 7.91 21.82 -3.59
C ARG A 40 8.57 20.70 -2.78
N ASP A 41 9.85 20.46 -3.05
CA ASP A 41 10.71 19.50 -2.34
C ASP A 41 10.08 18.12 -2.06
N ALA A 42 9.41 17.56 -3.06
CA ALA A 42 8.65 16.32 -2.91
C ALA A 42 9.51 15.10 -2.54
N ALA A 43 10.83 15.16 -2.77
CA ALA A 43 11.76 14.11 -2.39
C ALA A 43 11.89 14.01 -0.86
N ASN A 44 11.81 15.12 -0.14
CA ASN A 44 11.86 15.19 1.32
C ASN A 44 10.46 15.37 1.93
N ARG A 45 9.41 14.90 1.26
CA ARG A 45 8.04 15.01 1.78
C ARG A 45 7.93 14.33 3.15
N ASP A 46 7.04 14.87 3.97
CA ASP A 46 6.73 14.27 5.26
C ASP A 46 5.70 13.16 5.09
N ARG A 47 6.18 11.92 5.13
CA ARG A 47 5.34 10.71 5.01
C ARG A 47 4.23 10.65 6.04
N ALA A 48 4.41 11.23 7.23
CA ALA A 48 3.38 11.21 8.27
C ALA A 48 2.13 12.00 7.85
N ARG A 49 2.30 13.07 7.05
CA ARG A 49 1.17 13.83 6.48
C ARG A 49 0.39 13.00 5.46
N ASP A 50 1.06 12.18 4.65
CA ASP A 50 0.38 11.29 3.71
C ASP A 50 -0.47 10.23 4.43
N VAL A 51 0.07 9.64 5.50
CA VAL A 51 -0.69 8.68 6.32
C VAL A 51 -1.84 9.37 7.07
N ALA A 52 -1.66 10.62 7.51
CA ALA A 52 -2.73 11.41 8.12
C ALA A 52 -3.89 11.66 7.15
N HIS A 53 -3.60 12.06 5.91
CA HIS A 53 -4.62 12.22 4.86
C HIS A 53 -5.34 10.91 4.55
N LEU A 54 -4.59 9.79 4.47
CA LEU A 54 -5.17 8.46 4.27
C LEU A 54 -6.10 8.07 5.43
N ALA A 55 -5.68 8.32 6.67
CA ALA A 55 -6.48 8.03 7.85
C ALA A 55 -7.78 8.85 7.88
N GLU A 56 -7.71 10.13 7.49
CA GLU A 56 -8.89 10.99 7.38
C GLU A 56 -9.87 10.47 6.30
N LEU A 57 -9.36 10.07 5.13
CA LEU A 57 -10.18 9.44 4.09
C LEU A 57 -10.86 8.16 4.60
N CYS A 58 -10.12 7.30 5.31
CA CYS A 58 -10.66 6.06 5.87
C CYS A 58 -11.75 6.35 6.91
N ALA A 59 -11.52 7.30 7.80
CA ALA A 59 -12.50 7.70 8.82
C ALA A 59 -13.81 8.20 8.20
N ARG A 60 -13.74 9.03 7.15
CA ARG A 60 -14.92 9.53 6.42
C ARG A 60 -15.77 8.42 5.79
N HIS A 61 -15.16 7.28 5.49
CA HIS A 61 -15.82 6.12 4.88
C HIS A 61 -16.05 4.95 5.83
N GLY A 62 -15.76 5.11 7.13
CA GLY A 62 -15.94 4.06 8.15
C GLY A 62 -15.01 2.86 7.96
N ALA A 63 -13.88 3.03 7.27
CA ALA A 63 -12.90 1.98 7.05
C ALA A 63 -11.90 1.87 8.22
N PRO A 64 -11.19 0.73 8.37
CA PRO A 64 -10.14 0.59 9.36
C PRO A 64 -9.11 1.73 9.28
N ARG A 65 -8.48 2.07 10.41
CA ARG A 65 -7.42 3.07 10.40
C ARG A 65 -6.13 2.42 9.85
N PRO A 66 -5.39 3.10 8.94
CA PRO A 66 -4.09 2.60 8.50
C PRO A 66 -3.08 2.60 9.66
N ASP A 67 -2.17 1.64 9.64
CA ASP A 67 -0.98 1.67 10.51
C ASP A 67 -0.06 2.80 10.07
N THR A 68 0.37 3.62 11.03
CA THR A 68 1.25 4.77 10.83
C THR A 68 2.63 4.39 10.30
N SER A 69 3.05 3.14 10.49
CA SER A 69 4.35 2.62 10.04
C SER A 69 4.30 1.89 8.70
N ALA A 70 3.11 1.66 8.12
CA ALA A 70 2.98 0.79 6.97
C ALA A 70 3.44 1.43 5.64
N GLY A 71 4.17 0.63 4.85
CA GLY A 71 4.54 0.90 3.45
C GLY A 71 3.36 0.92 2.47
N HIS A 72 2.28 0.24 2.86
CA HIS A 72 1.14 -0.09 2.02
C HIS A 72 -0.12 -0.20 2.86
N TYR A 73 -1.27 0.00 2.22
CA TYR A 73 -2.57 -0.12 2.87
C TYR A 73 -3.62 -0.57 1.86
N ALA A 74 -4.57 -1.39 2.31
CA ALA A 74 -5.71 -1.81 1.51
C ALA A 74 -6.96 -1.91 2.37
N ALA A 75 -8.07 -1.35 1.88
CA ALA A 75 -9.36 -1.45 2.56
C ALA A 75 -10.53 -1.23 1.61
N GLN A 76 -11.72 -1.61 2.09
CA GLN A 76 -12.98 -1.27 1.46
C GLN A 76 -13.43 0.13 1.93
N LEU A 77 -13.64 1.06 1.00
CA LEU A 77 -14.23 2.38 1.23
C LEU A 77 -15.65 2.42 0.64
N GLY A 78 -16.66 2.11 1.46
CA GLY A 78 -18.03 1.97 0.98
C GLY A 78 -18.15 0.93 -0.15
N ARG A 79 -18.47 1.38 -1.37
CA ARG A 79 -18.58 0.52 -2.57
C ARG A 79 -17.28 0.38 -3.38
N HIS A 80 -16.20 1.03 -2.96
CA HIS A 80 -14.93 1.08 -3.68
C HIS A 80 -13.83 0.34 -2.92
N GLN A 81 -12.90 -0.28 -3.64
CA GLN A 81 -11.67 -0.82 -3.06
C GLN A 81 -10.57 0.22 -3.16
N LEU A 82 -9.90 0.51 -2.05
CA LEU A 82 -8.72 1.36 -2.01
C LEU A 82 -7.48 0.50 -1.80
N ARG A 83 -6.45 0.79 -2.58
CA ARG A 83 -5.07 0.42 -2.29
C ARG A 83 -4.22 1.68 -2.30
N TRP A 84 -3.30 1.78 -1.35
CA TRP A 84 -2.37 2.89 -1.20
C TRP A 84 -0.96 2.35 -0.96
N GLU A 85 0.01 3.03 -1.56
CA GLU A 85 1.43 2.77 -1.41
C GLU A 85 2.16 4.12 -1.37
N SER A 86 3.24 4.18 -0.59
CA SER A 86 4.00 5.41 -0.36
C SER A 86 5.44 5.12 0.01
#